data_AF-A0A7Y0I0D3-F1
#
_entry.id   AF-A0A7Y0I0D3-F1
#
_cell.length_a   1.000
_cell.length_b   1.000
_cell.length_c   1.000
_cell.angle_alpha   90.00
_cell.angle_beta   90.00
_cell.angle_gamma   90.00
#
_symmetry.space_group_name_H-M   'P 1'
#
loop_
_entity.id
_entity.type
_entity.pdbx_description
1 polymer ?
#
loop_
_entity_poly.entity_id
_entity_poly.type
_entity_poly.pdbx_seq_one_letter_code
_entity_poly.pdbx_strand_id
1 'polypeptide(L)'
;MISDETIAMIRAFVAERGWEPFHTPENLAKSISIEAAELLECYQWAPQMPPLGDDHAKDELADVLMYCIMMADALHADMDGIVRSKLERTARKYPAKAVRDRPDEAIARHWLARGVRPDDVER
;
A
#
# COMPACT_ATOMS: atom_id res chain seq x y z
N MET A 1 11.50 1.44 -9.73
CA MET A 1 11.82 1.07 -8.34
C MET A 1 12.51 2.24 -7.69
N ILE A 2 12.32 2.43 -6.38
CA ILE A 2 13.11 3.40 -5.62
C ILE A 2 14.59 3.03 -5.78
N SER A 3 15.47 4.02 -5.98
CA SER A 3 16.88 3.77 -6.28
C SER A 3 17.61 3.17 -5.06
N ASP A 4 18.65 2.38 -5.33
CA ASP A 4 19.52 1.84 -4.28
C ASP A 4 20.15 2.96 -3.44
N GLU A 5 20.43 4.11 -4.05
CA GLU A 5 20.92 5.31 -3.37
C GLU A 5 19.91 5.83 -2.34
N THR A 6 18.64 5.98 -2.71
CA THR A 6 17.59 6.43 -1.78
C THR A 6 17.36 5.41 -0.67
N ILE A 7 17.39 4.11 -0.96
CA ILE A 7 17.27 3.06 0.05
C ILE A 7 18.46 3.12 1.04
N ALA A 8 19.67 3.33 0.54
CA ALA A 8 20.86 3.49 1.38
C ALA A 8 20.76 4.74 2.28
N MET A 9 20.23 5.86 1.75
CA MET A 9 19.97 7.06 2.55
C MET A 9 18.99 6.80 3.70
N ILE A 10 17.90 6.07 3.46
CA ILE A 10 16.92 5.70 4.50
C ILE A 10 17.59 4.86 5.58
N ARG A 11 18.35 3.82 5.19
CA ARG A 11 19.06 2.95 6.14
C ARG A 11 20.08 3.72 6.97
N ALA A 12 20.83 4.64 6.35
CA ALA A 12 21.77 5.49 7.07
C ALA A 12 21.06 6.43 8.06
N PHE A 13 19.93 7.01 7.66
CA PHE A 13 19.13 7.88 8.53
C PHE A 13 18.62 7.14 9.78
N VAL A 14 18.15 5.90 9.61
CA VAL A 14 17.72 5.02 10.70
C VAL A 14 18.89 4.69 11.63
N ALA A 15 20.03 4.29 11.05
CA ALA A 15 21.21 3.89 11.82
C ALA A 15 21.85 5.04 12.62
N GLU A 16 21.92 6.24 12.04
CA GLU A 16 22.42 7.43 12.73
C GLU A 16 21.60 7.74 14.01
N ARG A 17 20.31 7.37 14.02
CA ARG A 17 19.40 7.61 15.15
C ARG A 17 19.25 6.40 16.08
N GLY A 18 19.87 5.26 15.75
CA GLY A 18 19.75 4.02 16.51
C GLY A 18 18.31 3.52 16.58
N TRP A 19 17.55 3.67 15.50
CA TRP A 19 16.12 3.32 15.46
C TRP A 19 15.87 1.85 15.14
N GLU A 20 16.88 1.10 14.70
CA GLU A 20 16.77 -0.32 14.32
C GLU A 20 16.07 -1.20 15.37
N PRO A 21 16.30 -1.05 16.69
CA PRO A 21 15.60 -1.87 17.69
C PRO A 21 14.08 -1.69 17.72
N PHE A 22 13.55 -0.57 17.22
CA PHE A 22 12.12 -0.27 17.20
C PHE A 22 11.43 -0.75 15.92
N HIS A 23 12.20 -1.07 14.88
CA HIS A 23 11.74 -1.47 13.55
C HIS A 23 11.37 -2.96 13.49
N THR A 24 10.58 -3.43 14.45
CA THR A 24 9.97 -4.77 14.37
C THR A 24 8.86 -4.79 13.32
N PRO A 25 8.57 -5.95 12.69
CA PRO A 25 7.47 -6.05 11.73
C PRO A 25 6.12 -5.53 12.29
N GLU A 26 5.82 -5.78 13.56
CA GLU A 26 4.58 -5.30 14.17
C GLU A 26 4.54 -3.78 14.31
N ASN A 27 5.66 -3.14 14.63
CA ASN A 27 5.71 -1.69 14.75
C ASN A 27 5.66 -1.01 13.38
N LEU A 28 6.41 -1.53 12.41
CA LEU A 28 6.40 -1.02 11.04
C LEU A 28 5.02 -1.18 10.40
N ALA A 29 4.30 -2.28 10.67
CA ALA A 29 2.93 -2.45 10.16
C ALA A 29 1.97 -1.38 10.72
N LYS A 30 2.14 -1.00 11.99
CA LYS A 30 1.36 0.09 12.59
C LYS A 30 1.73 1.43 11.95
N SER A 31 3.03 1.73 11.80
CA SER A 31 3.48 2.96 11.14
C SER A 31 2.91 3.07 9.72
N ILE A 32 2.99 2.02 8.90
CA ILE A 32 2.37 2.00 7.56
C ILE A 32 0.88 2.34 7.63
N SER A 33 0.15 1.78 8.61
CA SER A 33 -1.28 2.05 8.78
C SER A 33 -1.57 3.48 9.24
N ILE A 34 -0.69 4.09 10.03
CA ILE A 34 -0.82 5.46 10.51
C ILE A 34 -0.62 6.42 9.35
N GLU A 35 0.50 6.32 8.62
CA GLU A 35 0.79 7.23 7.49
C GLU A 35 -0.20 7.05 6.33
N ALA A 36 -0.72 5.83 6.14
CA ALA A 36 -1.81 5.62 5.18
C ALA A 36 -3.11 6.33 5.58
N ALA A 37 -3.34 6.52 6.89
CA ALA A 37 -4.48 7.29 7.39
C ALA A 37 -4.24 8.79 7.29
N GLU A 38 -3.00 9.29 7.46
CA GLU A 38 -2.63 10.69 7.21
C GLU A 38 -2.78 11.03 5.71
N LEU A 39 -2.33 10.13 4.82
CA LEU A 39 -2.60 10.22 3.38
C LEU A 39 -4.10 10.25 3.06
N LEU A 40 -4.91 9.48 3.79
CA LEU A 40 -6.36 9.50 3.63
C LEU A 40 -6.97 10.84 4.10
N GLU A 41 -6.45 11.41 5.19
CA GLU A 41 -6.89 12.69 5.74
C GLU A 41 -6.80 13.83 4.71
N CYS A 42 -5.78 13.80 3.85
CA CYS A 42 -5.59 14.75 2.75
C CYS A 42 -6.85 14.92 1.86
N TYR A 43 -7.71 13.90 1.83
CA TYR A 43 -8.94 13.85 1.02
C TYR A 43 -10.24 13.73 1.85
N GLN A 44 -10.16 13.75 3.19
CA GLN A 44 -11.28 13.43 4.09
C GLN A 44 -12.55 14.27 3.83
N TRP A 45 -12.36 15.55 3.53
CA TRP A 45 -13.46 16.52 3.33
C TRP A 45 -13.79 16.76 1.86
N ALA A 46 -13.20 15.99 0.93
CA ALA A 46 -13.51 16.13 -0.49
C ALA A 46 -14.82 15.39 -0.86
N PRO A 47 -15.66 15.95 -1.75
CA PRO A 47 -15.48 17.21 -2.47
C PRO A 47 -16.07 18.45 -1.76
N GLN A 48 -16.49 18.34 -0.49
CA GLN A 48 -17.10 19.46 0.25
C GLN A 48 -16.12 20.62 0.51
N MET A 49 -14.84 20.31 0.69
CA MET A 49 -13.71 21.24 0.76
C MET A 49 -12.61 20.77 -0.21
N PRO A 50 -11.73 21.68 -0.69
CA PRO A 50 -10.54 21.28 -1.42
C PRO A 50 -9.67 20.31 -0.59
N PRO A 51 -9.00 19.33 -1.23
CA PRO A 51 -7.96 18.55 -0.58
C PRO A 51 -6.88 19.44 0.06
N LEU A 52 -6.15 18.91 1.05
CA LEU A 52 -5.06 19.63 1.73
C LEU A 52 -3.91 20.07 0.78
N GLY A 53 -3.91 19.54 -0.46
CA GLY A 53 -3.02 19.92 -1.55
C GLY A 53 -2.11 18.76 -1.96
N ASP A 54 -1.67 18.79 -3.22
CA ASP A 54 -0.84 17.72 -3.78
C ASP A 54 0.49 17.53 -3.04
N ASP A 55 1.03 18.58 -2.43
CA ASP A 55 2.31 18.49 -1.72
C ASP A 55 2.18 17.76 -0.39
N HIS A 56 1.11 18.01 0.39
CA HIS A 56 0.85 17.23 1.60
C HIS A 56 0.61 15.75 1.26
N ALA A 57 -0.21 15.47 0.24
CA ALA A 57 -0.45 14.09 -0.17
C ALA A 57 0.82 13.37 -0.67
N LYS A 58 1.78 14.09 -1.27
CA LYS A 58 3.08 13.53 -1.66
C LYS A 58 3.95 13.22 -0.45
N ASP A 59 3.95 14.09 0.56
CA ASP A 59 4.70 13.88 1.80
C ASP A 59 4.18 12.63 2.53
N GLU A 60 2.87 12.52 2.74
CA GLU A 60 2.28 11.34 3.39
C GLU A 60 2.49 10.05 2.58
N LEU A 61 2.43 10.15 1.25
CA LEU A 61 2.76 9.02 0.38
C LEU A 61 4.25 8.62 0.51
N ALA A 62 5.15 9.58 0.68
CA ALA A 62 6.57 9.31 0.88
C ALA A 62 6.79 8.57 2.21
N ASP A 63 6.09 8.94 3.27
CA ASP A 63 6.17 8.27 4.56
C ASP A 63 5.65 6.82 4.51
N VAL A 64 4.51 6.59 3.83
CA VAL A 64 4.03 5.23 3.55
C VAL A 64 5.09 4.40 2.82
N LEU A 65 5.73 4.96 1.78
CA LEU A 65 6.76 4.27 1.01
C LEU A 65 8.02 4.00 1.84
N MET A 66 8.46 4.94 2.66
CA MET A 66 9.62 4.79 3.55
C MET A 66 9.41 3.65 4.54
N TYR A 67 8.25 3.60 5.21
CA TYR A 67 7.95 2.50 6.12
C TYR A 67 7.76 1.16 5.41
N CYS A 68 7.28 1.15 4.15
CA CYS A 68 7.25 -0.07 3.34
C CYS A 68 8.65 -0.60 3.01
N ILE A 69 9.62 0.29 2.74
CA ILE A 69 11.02 -0.11 2.55
C ILE A 69 11.59 -0.69 3.85
N MET A 70 11.39 -0.01 4.98
CA MET A 70 11.86 -0.50 6.28
C MET A 70 11.22 -1.84 6.64
N MET A 71 9.93 -2.04 6.32
CA MET A 71 9.24 -3.32 6.46
C MET A 71 9.86 -4.41 5.60
N ALA A 72 10.21 -4.12 4.34
CA ALA A 72 10.88 -5.07 3.48
C ALA A 72 12.23 -5.49 4.06
N ASP A 73 13.00 -4.55 4.62
CA ASP A 73 14.26 -4.85 5.31
C ASP A 73 14.05 -5.75 6.54
N ALA A 74 13.06 -5.43 7.39
CA ALA A 74 12.73 -6.20 8.59
C ALA A 74 12.22 -7.63 8.28
N LEU A 75 11.57 -7.81 7.13
CA LEU A 75 11.10 -9.12 6.65
C LEU A 75 12.13 -9.84 5.77
N HIS A 76 13.29 -9.23 5.51
CA HIS A 76 14.29 -9.72 4.55
C HIS A 76 13.69 -10.02 3.16
N ALA A 77 12.79 -9.16 2.70
CA ALA A 77 12.05 -9.34 1.47
C ALA A 77 12.75 -8.67 0.28
N ASP A 78 12.89 -9.40 -0.82
CA ASP A 78 13.16 -8.80 -2.14
C ASP A 78 11.92 -8.03 -2.60
N MET A 79 11.97 -6.70 -2.51
CA MET A 79 10.87 -5.80 -2.90
C MET A 79 10.39 -6.05 -4.34
N ASP A 80 11.31 -6.23 -5.27
CA ASP A 80 10.97 -6.50 -6.67
C ASP A 80 10.31 -7.88 -6.82
N GLY A 81 10.86 -8.88 -6.13
CA GLY A 81 10.33 -10.24 -6.11
C GLY A 81 8.90 -10.29 -5.58
N ILE A 82 8.62 -9.67 -4.43
CA ILE A 82 7.28 -9.70 -3.81
C ILE A 82 6.24 -8.98 -4.67
N VAL A 83 6.60 -7.85 -5.28
CA VAL A 83 5.69 -7.08 -6.16
C VAL A 83 5.40 -7.86 -7.44
N ARG A 84 6.43 -8.36 -8.14
CA ARG A 84 6.24 -9.17 -9.36
C ARG A 84 5.39 -10.40 -9.11
N SER A 85 5.71 -11.14 -8.04
CA SER A 85 4.95 -12.33 -7.65
C SER A 85 3.48 -12.00 -7.34
N LYS A 86 3.23 -10.87 -6.65
CA LYS A 86 1.86 -10.39 -6.38
C LYS A 86 1.14 -9.98 -7.66
N LEU A 87 1.80 -9.30 -8.59
CA LEU A 87 1.23 -8.90 -9.88
C LEU A 87 0.81 -10.13 -10.69
N GLU A 88 1.65 -11.15 -10.78
CA GLU A 88 1.30 -12.41 -11.49
C GLU A 88 0.06 -13.08 -10.91
N ARG A 89 -0.02 -13.22 -9.58
CA ARG A 89 -1.21 -13.77 -8.91
C ARG A 89 -2.44 -12.88 -9.14
N THR A 90 -2.26 -11.57 -9.13
CA THR A 90 -3.34 -10.59 -9.33
C THR A 90 -3.86 -10.63 -10.77
N ALA A 91 -2.98 -10.73 -11.77
CA ALA A 91 -3.35 -10.87 -13.18
C ALA A 91 -4.12 -12.17 -13.44
N ARG A 92 -3.74 -13.28 -12.79
CA ARG A 92 -4.51 -14.53 -12.85
C ARG A 92 -5.88 -14.40 -12.18
N LYS A 93 -5.92 -13.73 -11.01
CA LYS A 93 -7.17 -13.48 -10.28
C LYS A 93 -8.10 -12.51 -11.00
N TYR A 94 -7.56 -11.55 -11.76
CA TYR A 94 -8.29 -10.52 -12.49
C TYR A 94 -7.79 -10.38 -13.93
N PRO A 95 -8.23 -11.26 -14.85
CA PRO A 95 -7.81 -11.19 -16.25
C PRO A 95 -8.19 -9.85 -16.89
N ALA A 96 -7.23 -9.19 -17.56
CA ALA A 96 -7.38 -7.83 -18.07
C ALA A 96 -8.62 -7.64 -18.96
N LYS A 97 -8.87 -8.58 -19.89
CA LYS A 97 -10.06 -8.53 -20.77
C LYS A 97 -11.36 -8.59 -19.96
N ALA A 98 -11.45 -9.49 -18.98
CA ALA A 98 -12.65 -9.63 -18.17
C ALA A 98 -12.91 -8.39 -17.31
N VAL A 99 -11.87 -7.81 -16.69
CA VAL A 99 -12.01 -6.60 -15.86
C VAL A 99 -12.42 -5.39 -16.69
N ARG A 100 -11.80 -5.19 -17.85
CA ARG A 100 -12.06 -4.03 -18.70
C ARG A 100 -13.44 -4.12 -19.38
N ASP A 101 -13.80 -5.31 -19.87
CA ASP A 101 -14.99 -5.47 -20.69
C ASP A 101 -16.24 -5.73 -19.81
N ARG A 102 -16.08 -6.31 -18.61
CA ARG A 102 -17.16 -6.66 -17.67
C ARG A 102 -16.76 -6.43 -16.19
N PRO A 103 -16.58 -5.17 -15.76
CA PRO A 103 -16.10 -4.84 -14.41
C PRO A 103 -17.02 -5.33 -13.29
N ASP A 104 -18.35 -5.27 -13.48
CA ASP A 104 -19.32 -5.71 -12.46
C ASP A 104 -19.22 -7.20 -12.17
N GLU A 105 -19.02 -8.03 -13.20
CA GLU A 105 -18.79 -9.47 -13.03
C GLU A 105 -17.45 -9.75 -12.33
N ALA A 106 -16.43 -8.93 -12.59
CA ALA A 106 -15.14 -9.05 -11.92
C ALA A 106 -15.24 -8.71 -10.42
N ILE A 107 -16.04 -7.69 -10.07
CA ILE A 107 -16.36 -7.32 -8.70
C ILE A 107 -17.19 -8.42 -8.02
N ALA A 108 -18.24 -8.93 -8.67
CA ALA A 108 -19.04 -10.03 -8.15
C ALA A 108 -18.18 -11.27 -7.87
N ARG A 109 -17.26 -11.63 -8.78
CA ARG A 109 -16.32 -12.75 -8.58
C ARG A 109 -15.40 -12.52 -7.37
N HIS A 110 -14.96 -11.29 -7.12
CA HIS A 110 -14.12 -10.94 -5.97
C HIS A 110 -14.80 -11.25 -4.64
N TRP A 111 -16.08 -10.91 -4.52
CA TRP A 111 -16.90 -11.12 -3.33
C TRP A 111 -17.32 -12.59 -3.19
N LEU A 112 -17.70 -13.25 -4.28
CA LEU A 112 -17.99 -14.68 -4.28
C LEU A 112 -16.80 -15.53 -3.82
N ALA A 113 -15.58 -15.18 -4.24
CA ALA A 113 -14.36 -15.83 -3.78
C ALA A 113 -14.06 -15.63 -2.28
N ARG A 114 -14.77 -14.72 -1.61
CA ARG A 114 -14.73 -14.49 -0.16
C ARG A 114 -15.99 -14.98 0.56
N GLY A 115 -16.85 -15.72 -0.13
CA GLY A 115 -18.09 -16.26 0.43
C GLY A 115 -19.24 -15.26 0.55
N VAL A 116 -19.12 -14.07 -0.05
CA VAL A 116 -20.18 -13.04 -0.06
C VAL A 116 -20.90 -13.11 -1.40
N ARG A 117 -22.22 -13.35 -1.40
CA ARG A 117 -23.00 -13.30 -2.64
C ARG A 117 -23.40 -11.85 -2.93
N PRO A 118 -23.47 -11.45 -4.20
CA PRO A 118 -23.94 -10.11 -4.58
C PRO A 118 -25.31 -9.77 -3.96
N ASP A 119 -26.20 -10.76 -3.87
CA ASP A 119 -27.54 -10.63 -3.30
C ASP A 119 -27.56 -10.37 -1.78
N ASP A 120 -26.43 -10.58 -1.09
CA ASP A 120 -26.31 -10.36 0.37
C ASP A 120 -26.05 -8.88 0.73
N VAL A 121 -25.71 -8.04 -0.24
CA VAL A 121 -25.30 -6.62 -0.03
C VAL A 121 -26.48 -5.64 -0.07
N GLU A 122 -27.64 -6.06 -0.59
CA GLU A 122 -28.85 -5.23 -0.71
C GLU A 122 -29.83 -5.33 0.48
N ARG A 123 -29.39 -5.80 1.67
CA ARG A 123 -30.22 -5.84 2.89
C ARG A 123 -29.73 -4.95 4.01
#